data_AF-A0A537WR30-F1
#
_entry.id   AF-A0A537WR30-F1
#
_cell.length_a   1.000
_cell.length_b   1.000
_cell.length_c   1.000
_cell.angle_alpha   90.00
_cell.angle_beta   90.00
_cell.angle_gamma   90.00
#
_symmetry.space_group_name_H-M   'P 1'
#
loop_
_entity.id
_entity.type
_entity.pdbx_description
1 polymer ?
#
loop_
_entity_poly.entity_id
_entity_poly.type
_entity_poly.pdbx_seq_one_letter_code
_entity_poly.pdbx_strand_id
1 'polypeptide(L)'
;MNRARLMVFCGASLLLAPAVAKVNAGATPAAAGAARCEGVTALKSLSDPARKSVQVAPPGVTTIEAIAARGRPQPTPTRRTTPFQKRTWEVVASVDSYRLDHGELRLVLFDHGSYLNAVVPLPACLPAKARERKAMTAVWSRFATRCGRPADDWQPQGAVAYVRGVGFWNGNRGGRGMAPNGAELHPLTSFRPVAGC
;
A
#
# COMPACT_ATOMS: atom_id res chain seq x y z
N MET A 1 -48.68 -52.22 74.03
CA MET A 1 -49.07 -50.83 74.32
C MET A 1 -47.83 -49.94 74.25
N ASN A 2 -47.96 -48.78 73.62
CA ASN A 2 -46.97 -47.69 73.45
C ASN A 2 -45.83 -47.97 72.46
N ARG A 3 -45.45 -47.07 71.54
CA ARG A 3 -45.86 -45.70 71.22
C ARG A 3 -45.40 -45.39 69.79
N ALA A 4 -46.19 -44.60 69.09
CA ALA A 4 -45.94 -44.08 67.74
C ALA A 4 -44.62 -43.29 67.62
N ARG A 5 -44.04 -43.27 66.41
CA ARG A 5 -43.69 -42.03 65.70
C ARG A 5 -43.35 -42.29 64.23
N LEU A 6 -44.22 -41.74 63.40
CA LEU A 6 -44.11 -41.51 61.97
C LEU A 6 -43.08 -40.38 61.74
N MET A 7 -42.08 -40.58 60.88
CA MET A 7 -41.38 -39.48 60.20
C MET A 7 -41.00 -39.91 58.79
N VAL A 8 -41.79 -39.40 57.85
CA VAL A 8 -41.47 -39.25 56.43
C VAL A 8 -40.55 -38.05 56.30
N PHE A 9 -39.41 -38.20 55.61
CA PHE A 9 -38.81 -37.08 54.87
C PHE A 9 -38.25 -37.53 53.53
N CYS A 10 -38.97 -37.07 52.51
CA CYS A 10 -38.61 -37.02 51.11
C CYS A 10 -37.50 -35.98 50.89
N GLY A 11 -36.64 -36.16 49.90
CA GLY A 11 -35.90 -35.04 49.29
C GLY A 11 -34.40 -35.26 49.10
N ALA A 12 -34.04 -36.13 48.15
CA ALA A 12 -32.75 -36.01 47.47
C ALA A 12 -32.90 -34.98 46.34
N SER A 13 -32.25 -33.83 46.47
CA SER A 13 -32.10 -32.85 45.39
C SER A 13 -30.77 -32.12 45.56
N LEU A 14 -29.68 -32.72 45.05
CA LEU A 14 -28.43 -32.01 44.85
C LEU A 14 -28.62 -31.04 43.68
N LEU A 15 -28.67 -29.75 43.99
CA LEU A 15 -28.59 -28.66 43.03
C LEU A 15 -27.16 -28.58 42.48
N LEU A 16 -26.95 -29.04 41.24
CA LEU A 16 -25.78 -28.70 40.45
C LEU A 16 -25.94 -27.27 39.92
N ALA A 17 -25.21 -26.32 40.52
CA ALA A 17 -25.09 -24.97 39.97
C ALA A 17 -24.23 -25.01 38.69
N PRO A 18 -24.65 -24.44 37.56
CA PRO A 18 -23.79 -24.28 36.41
C PRO A 18 -22.78 -23.17 36.70
N ALA A 19 -21.50 -23.51 36.69
CA ALA A 19 -20.42 -22.52 36.66
C ALA A 19 -20.47 -21.82 35.29
N VAL A 20 -21.08 -20.63 35.25
CA VAL A 20 -21.04 -19.76 34.07
C VAL A 20 -19.62 -19.23 33.94
N ALA A 21 -18.82 -19.87 33.08
CA ALA A 21 -17.55 -19.31 32.64
C ALA A 21 -17.84 -17.97 31.95
N LYS A 22 -17.46 -16.85 32.59
CA LYS A 22 -17.43 -15.54 31.94
C LYS A 22 -16.36 -15.60 30.86
N VAL A 23 -16.77 -15.88 29.63
CA VAL A 23 -15.95 -15.65 28.45
C VAL A 23 -15.73 -14.14 28.39
N ASN A 24 -14.52 -13.69 28.73
CA ASN A 24 -14.10 -12.32 28.47
C ASN A 24 -14.15 -12.11 26.95
N ALA A 25 -15.25 -11.52 26.47
CA ALA A 25 -15.28 -10.86 25.18
C ALA A 25 -14.42 -9.58 25.30
N GLY A 26 -13.11 -9.77 25.31
CA GLY A 26 -12.15 -8.75 25.70
C GLY A 26 -10.81 -8.97 25.01
N ALA A 27 -10.83 -9.23 23.72
CA ALA A 27 -9.70 -8.99 22.84
C ALA A 27 -10.27 -8.64 21.47
N THR A 28 -10.61 -7.38 21.28
CA THR A 28 -10.62 -6.80 19.93
C THR A 28 -9.28 -7.20 19.31
N PRO A 29 -9.24 -7.87 18.15
CA PRO A 29 -7.96 -8.12 17.49
C PRO A 29 -7.27 -6.78 17.37
N ALA A 30 -6.05 -6.69 17.89
CA ALA A 30 -5.21 -5.51 17.75
C ALA A 30 -5.30 -5.06 16.30
N ALA A 31 -5.78 -3.83 16.09
CA ALA A 31 -5.78 -3.22 14.77
C ALA A 31 -4.39 -3.45 14.19
N ALA A 32 -4.33 -4.11 13.03
CA ALA A 32 -3.10 -4.28 12.26
C ALA A 32 -2.30 -2.98 12.36
N GLY A 33 -1.06 -3.08 12.85
CA GLY A 33 -0.29 -1.98 13.44
C GLY A 33 -0.53 -0.64 12.76
N ALA A 34 -0.77 0.41 13.57
CA ALA A 34 -1.00 1.76 13.08
C ALA A 34 -0.02 2.08 11.95
N ALA A 35 -0.55 2.25 10.74
CA ALA A 35 0.27 2.47 9.56
C ALA A 35 1.18 3.68 9.80
N ARG A 36 2.50 3.46 9.80
CA ARG A 36 3.47 4.56 9.87
C ARG A 36 3.48 5.26 8.52
N CYS A 37 2.77 6.39 8.42
CA CYS A 37 2.61 7.15 7.17
C CYS A 37 3.71 8.19 6.93
N GLU A 38 4.89 8.00 7.53
CA GLU A 38 6.00 8.96 7.57
C GLU A 38 6.54 9.31 6.17
N GLY A 39 6.43 8.39 5.21
CA GLY A 39 6.89 8.59 3.84
C GLY A 39 5.96 9.43 2.96
N VAL A 40 4.70 9.64 3.37
CA VAL A 40 3.62 10.07 2.48
C VAL A 40 3.37 11.58 2.54
N THR A 41 3.87 12.31 1.53
CA THR A 41 3.62 13.76 1.39
C THR A 41 2.41 14.07 0.51
N ALA A 42 2.03 15.34 0.41
CA ALA A 42 0.91 15.77 -0.44
C ALA A 42 1.13 15.52 -1.95
N LEU A 43 2.38 15.65 -2.43
CA LEU A 43 2.73 15.33 -3.82
C LEU A 43 2.64 13.82 -4.07
N LYS A 44 3.17 13.04 -3.12
CA LYS A 44 3.23 11.58 -3.14
C LYS A 44 1.86 10.90 -3.04
N SER A 45 0.90 11.51 -2.35
CA SER A 45 -0.48 11.02 -2.27
C SER A 45 -1.43 11.71 -3.27
N LEU A 46 -0.93 12.51 -4.21
CA LEU A 46 -1.73 13.28 -5.17
C LEU A 46 -2.87 14.07 -4.48
N SER A 47 -2.55 14.66 -3.32
CA SER A 47 -3.47 15.42 -2.47
C SER A 47 -3.06 16.89 -2.33
N ASP A 48 -1.99 17.29 -3.02
CA ASP A 48 -1.50 18.66 -3.09
C ASP A 48 -2.52 19.63 -3.74
N PRO A 49 -2.37 20.95 -3.51
CA PRO A 49 -3.28 21.94 -4.10
C PRO A 49 -3.36 21.87 -5.63
N ALA A 50 -2.24 21.54 -6.29
CA ALA A 50 -2.15 21.46 -7.75
C ALA A 50 -2.52 20.07 -8.32
N ARG A 51 -3.03 19.13 -7.51
CA ARG A 51 -3.41 17.77 -7.95
C ARG A 51 -4.35 17.73 -9.16
N LYS A 52 -5.21 18.75 -9.31
CA LYS A 52 -6.14 18.89 -10.45
C LYS A 52 -5.45 19.27 -11.75
N SER A 53 -4.24 19.83 -11.71
CA SER A 53 -3.42 20.14 -12.90
C SER A 53 -2.75 18.92 -13.52
N VAL A 54 -2.73 17.77 -12.82
CA VAL A 54 -2.15 16.55 -13.36
C VAL A 54 -3.06 15.98 -14.46
N GLN A 55 -2.52 15.73 -15.64
CA GLN A 55 -3.23 15.03 -16.69
C GLN A 55 -3.26 13.54 -16.35
N VAL A 56 -4.44 12.99 -16.07
CA VAL A 56 -4.65 11.59 -15.66
C VAL A 56 -5.23 10.72 -16.77
N ALA A 57 -5.30 11.23 -18.00
CA ALA A 57 -5.67 10.44 -19.17
C ALA A 57 -4.70 9.27 -19.37
N PRO A 58 -5.12 8.17 -20.02
CA PRO A 58 -4.20 7.12 -20.44
C PRO A 58 -3.05 7.74 -21.25
N PRO A 59 -1.81 7.72 -20.74
CA PRO A 59 -0.68 8.23 -21.50
C PRO A 59 -0.31 7.20 -22.57
N GLY A 60 0.43 7.64 -23.60
CA GLY A 60 1.18 6.70 -24.42
C GLY A 60 2.21 5.96 -23.56
N VAL A 61 2.44 4.68 -23.87
CA VAL A 61 3.47 3.87 -23.22
C VAL A 61 4.85 4.44 -23.53
N THR A 62 5.73 4.48 -22.54
CA THR A 62 7.13 4.88 -22.67
C THR A 62 8.04 3.83 -22.00
N THR A 63 9.35 4.03 -22.07
CA THR A 63 10.35 3.16 -21.43
C THR A 63 10.91 3.81 -20.17
N ILE A 64 11.47 2.99 -19.28
CA ILE A 64 12.17 3.51 -18.11
C ILE A 64 13.41 4.31 -18.52
N GLU A 65 14.16 3.85 -19.53
CA GLU A 65 15.30 4.57 -20.09
C GLU A 65 14.90 5.99 -20.56
N ALA A 66 13.79 6.13 -21.28
CA ALA A 66 13.31 7.43 -21.74
C ALA A 66 12.87 8.35 -20.59
N ILE A 67 12.38 7.80 -19.48
CA ILE A 67 12.11 8.57 -18.25
C ILE A 67 13.42 8.99 -17.59
N ALA A 68 14.41 8.09 -17.50
CA ALA A 68 15.71 8.32 -16.88
C ALA A 68 16.57 9.34 -17.65
N ALA A 69 16.40 9.46 -18.97
CA ALA A 69 17.07 10.43 -19.81
C ALA A 69 16.56 11.88 -19.65
N ARG A 70 15.44 12.09 -18.93
CA ARG A 70 14.87 13.43 -18.74
C ARG A 70 15.76 14.29 -17.84
N GLY A 71 15.87 15.58 -18.18
CA GLY A 71 16.56 16.57 -17.34
C GLY A 71 15.94 16.67 -15.95
N ARG A 72 16.76 16.45 -14.92
CA ARG A 72 16.35 16.65 -13.51
C ARG A 72 16.31 18.15 -13.20
N PRO A 73 15.21 18.68 -12.65
CA PRO A 73 15.18 20.05 -12.14
C PRO A 73 16.14 20.24 -10.95
N GLN A 74 16.84 21.37 -10.94
CA GLN A 74 17.67 21.83 -9.82
C GLN A 74 17.20 23.23 -9.38
N PRO A 75 16.80 23.44 -8.12
CA PRO A 75 16.64 22.43 -7.06
C PRO A 75 15.48 21.45 -7.34
N THR A 76 15.45 20.33 -6.60
CA THR A 76 14.31 19.40 -6.67
C THR A 76 13.01 20.11 -6.25
N PRO A 77 11.96 20.11 -7.09
CA PRO A 77 10.73 20.84 -6.80
C PRO A 77 9.96 20.27 -5.61
N THR A 78 9.55 21.15 -4.70
CA THR A 78 8.62 20.85 -3.59
C THR A 78 7.14 21.01 -3.98
N ARG A 79 6.88 21.48 -5.20
CA ARG A 79 5.55 21.65 -5.81
C ARG A 79 5.57 21.14 -7.25
N ARG A 80 4.39 20.95 -7.86
CA ARG A 80 4.27 20.53 -9.27
C ARG A 80 4.61 21.69 -10.21
N THR A 81 5.88 21.84 -10.55
CA THR A 81 6.36 22.91 -11.45
C THR A 81 6.75 22.39 -12.82
N THR A 82 7.14 21.11 -12.92
CA THR A 82 7.63 20.53 -14.19
C THR A 82 6.52 19.84 -14.99
N PRO A 83 6.64 19.74 -16.33
CA PRO A 83 5.75 18.92 -17.15
C PRO A 83 5.72 17.45 -16.72
N PHE A 84 6.87 16.91 -16.27
CA PHE A 84 6.97 15.55 -15.76
C PHE A 84 6.02 15.28 -14.59
N GLN A 85 5.93 16.21 -13.63
CA GLN A 85 5.06 16.09 -12.45
C GLN A 85 3.56 16.35 -12.71
N LYS A 86 3.23 16.92 -13.88
CA LYS A 86 1.87 17.32 -14.26
C LYS A 86 1.19 16.32 -15.19
N ARG A 87 1.72 15.11 -15.32
CA ARG A 87 1.09 14.04 -16.10
C ARG A 87 1.35 12.67 -15.50
N THR A 88 0.50 11.73 -15.86
CA THR A 88 0.76 10.30 -15.70
C THR A 88 1.72 9.80 -16.79
N TRP A 89 2.45 8.75 -16.43
CA TRP A 89 3.35 8.00 -17.29
C TRP A 89 2.99 6.52 -17.15
N GLU A 90 3.03 5.79 -18.25
CA GLU A 90 2.84 4.34 -18.25
C GLU A 90 4.06 3.66 -18.88
N VAL A 91 4.56 2.64 -18.20
CA VAL A 91 5.65 1.78 -18.67
C VAL A 91 5.18 0.34 -18.66
N VAL A 92 5.76 -0.49 -19.53
CA VAL A 92 5.69 -1.95 -19.41
C VAL A 92 7.02 -2.39 -18.85
N ALA A 93 7.04 -2.93 -17.64
CA ALA A 93 8.29 -3.25 -16.96
C ALA A 93 8.17 -4.54 -16.15
N SER A 94 9.31 -5.18 -15.94
CA SER A 94 9.45 -6.22 -14.92
C SER A 94 9.54 -5.56 -13.54
N VAL A 95 8.90 -6.16 -12.55
CA VAL A 95 9.03 -5.80 -11.14
C VAL A 95 10.14 -6.67 -10.57
N ASP A 96 11.34 -6.13 -10.42
CA ASP A 96 12.53 -6.83 -9.89
C ASP A 96 12.36 -7.20 -8.41
N SER A 97 11.90 -6.24 -7.63
CA SER A 97 11.71 -6.40 -6.20
C SER A 97 10.70 -5.41 -5.65
N TYR A 98 10.17 -5.70 -4.47
CA TYR A 98 9.26 -4.83 -3.76
C TYR A 98 9.47 -4.88 -2.25
N ARG A 99 8.95 -3.87 -1.55
CA ARG A 99 8.85 -3.86 -0.09
C ARG A 99 7.77 -2.88 0.39
N LEU A 100 7.40 -3.01 1.66
CA LEU A 100 6.77 -1.95 2.43
C LEU A 100 7.86 -1.00 2.95
N ASP A 101 7.65 0.30 2.77
CA ASP A 101 8.65 1.32 3.08
C ASP A 101 7.94 2.58 3.59
N HIS A 102 8.03 2.86 4.90
CA HIS A 102 7.45 4.05 5.53
C HIS A 102 5.97 4.30 5.15
N GLY A 103 5.19 3.22 5.09
CA GLY A 103 3.77 3.25 4.76
C GLY A 103 3.46 3.32 3.26
N GLU A 104 4.43 2.99 2.41
CA GLU A 104 4.28 2.95 0.96
C GLU A 104 4.74 1.58 0.41
N LEU A 105 4.04 1.04 -0.58
CA LEU A 105 4.50 -0.10 -1.36
C LEU A 105 5.44 0.47 -2.41
N ARG A 106 6.72 0.10 -2.32
CA ARG A 106 7.74 0.47 -3.29
C ARG A 106 8.01 -0.73 -4.19
N LEU A 107 7.89 -0.51 -5.49
CA LEU A 107 8.27 -1.44 -6.54
C LEU A 107 9.55 -0.92 -7.20
N VAL A 108 10.52 -1.80 -7.39
CA VAL A 108 11.68 -1.58 -8.24
C VAL A 108 11.33 -2.14 -9.61
N LEU A 109 11.21 -1.27 -10.59
CA LEU A 109 10.93 -1.65 -11.97
C LEU A 109 12.21 -1.70 -12.78
N PHE A 110 12.27 -2.62 -13.72
CA PHE A 110 13.36 -2.73 -14.69
C PHE A 110 12.81 -2.90 -16.10
N ASP A 111 13.32 -2.08 -17.02
CA ASP A 111 12.99 -2.07 -18.43
C ASP A 111 14.10 -1.35 -19.22
N HIS A 112 14.43 -1.82 -20.43
CA HIS A 112 15.45 -1.25 -21.31
C HIS A 112 16.77 -0.87 -20.60
N GLY A 113 17.31 -1.77 -19.77
CA GLY A 113 18.58 -1.56 -19.08
C GLY A 113 18.56 -0.53 -17.95
N SER A 114 17.39 0.00 -17.60
CA SER A 114 17.23 1.09 -16.63
C SER A 114 16.26 0.74 -15.52
N TYR A 115 16.52 1.24 -14.31
CA TYR A 115 15.67 1.07 -13.14
C TYR A 115 14.83 2.31 -12.83
N LEU A 116 13.62 2.08 -12.31
CA LEU A 116 12.74 3.13 -11.82
C LEU A 116 11.96 2.67 -10.59
N ASN A 117 11.90 3.52 -9.58
CA ASN A 117 11.03 3.28 -8.45
C ASN A 117 9.60 3.74 -8.77
N ALA A 118 8.66 2.85 -8.47
CA ALA A 118 7.22 3.04 -8.63
C ALA A 118 6.56 2.79 -7.27
N VAL A 119 5.84 3.78 -6.76
CA VAL A 119 5.43 3.79 -5.34
C VAL A 119 3.95 4.11 -5.19
N VAL A 120 3.27 3.41 -4.28
CA VAL A 120 1.90 3.72 -3.88
C VAL A 120 1.76 3.75 -2.36
N PRO A 121 1.18 4.80 -1.77
CA PRO A 121 0.90 4.82 -0.33
C PRO A 121 -0.09 3.73 0.09
N LEU A 122 0.05 3.25 1.33
CA LEU A 122 -0.95 2.44 2.01
C LEU A 122 -2.33 3.12 1.92
N PRO A 123 -3.43 2.38 1.71
CA PRO A 123 -4.77 2.97 1.69
C PRO A 123 -5.12 3.77 2.95
N ALA A 124 -4.60 3.36 4.11
CA ALA A 124 -4.77 4.06 5.39
C ALA A 124 -4.02 5.41 5.44
N CYS A 125 -2.96 5.57 4.65
CA CYS A 125 -2.17 6.81 4.56
C CYS A 125 -2.68 7.78 3.49
N LEU A 126 -3.72 7.40 2.73
CA LEU A 126 -4.30 8.25 1.69
C LEU A 126 -5.35 9.20 2.27
N PRO A 127 -5.15 10.53 2.22
CA PRO A 127 -6.15 11.48 2.67
C PRO A 127 -7.38 11.44 1.75
N ALA A 128 -8.56 11.72 2.30
CA ALA A 128 -9.82 11.69 1.55
C ALA A 128 -9.81 12.58 0.28
N LYS A 129 -9.06 13.70 0.31
CA LYS A 129 -8.95 14.67 -0.80
C LYS A 129 -8.02 14.22 -1.94
N ALA A 130 -7.34 13.09 -1.81
CA ALA A 130 -6.44 12.57 -2.83
C ALA A 130 -7.20 12.28 -4.13
N ARG A 131 -6.76 12.86 -5.26
CA ARG A 131 -7.53 12.86 -6.51
C ARG A 131 -7.83 11.46 -7.04
N GLU A 132 -6.84 10.58 -6.98
CA GLU A 132 -6.91 9.20 -7.50
C GLU A 132 -6.97 8.16 -6.37
N ARG A 133 -7.57 8.51 -5.22
CA ARG A 133 -7.58 7.64 -4.02
C ARG A 133 -8.07 6.22 -4.31
N LYS A 134 -9.18 6.09 -5.03
CA LYS A 134 -9.75 4.78 -5.39
C LYS A 134 -8.78 3.95 -6.24
N ALA A 135 -8.13 4.59 -7.21
CA ALA A 135 -7.17 3.94 -8.10
C ALA A 135 -5.92 3.48 -7.32
N MET A 136 -5.37 4.33 -6.45
CA MET A 136 -4.25 3.97 -5.57
C MET A 136 -4.59 2.80 -4.64
N THR A 137 -5.76 2.82 -4.00
CA THR A 137 -6.24 1.70 -3.18
C THR A 137 -6.39 0.41 -3.99
N ALA A 138 -6.87 0.51 -5.24
CA ALA A 138 -7.00 -0.64 -6.12
C ALA A 138 -5.63 -1.21 -6.55
N VAL A 139 -4.63 -0.36 -6.81
CA VAL A 139 -3.25 -0.80 -7.05
C VAL A 139 -2.72 -1.57 -5.85
N TRP A 140 -2.83 -1.01 -4.65
CA TRP A 140 -2.39 -1.66 -3.42
C TRP A 140 -3.02 -3.04 -3.26
N SER A 141 -4.35 -3.09 -3.30
CA SER A 141 -5.11 -4.33 -3.11
C SER A 141 -4.75 -5.37 -4.16
N ARG A 142 -4.68 -4.97 -5.45
CA ARG A 142 -4.34 -5.89 -6.54
C ARG A 142 -2.96 -6.48 -6.37
N PHE A 143 -1.95 -5.67 -6.03
CA PHE A 143 -0.60 -6.18 -5.84
C PHE A 143 -0.54 -7.13 -4.64
N ALA A 144 -1.06 -6.70 -3.48
CA ALA A 144 -1.02 -7.46 -2.24
C ALA A 144 -1.77 -8.80 -2.30
N THR A 145 -2.80 -8.89 -3.15
CA THR A 145 -3.63 -10.10 -3.31
C THR A 145 -3.15 -11.03 -4.41
N ARG A 146 -2.47 -10.52 -5.45
CA ARG A 146 -2.08 -11.33 -6.62
C ARG A 146 -0.58 -11.58 -6.71
N CYS A 147 0.25 -10.59 -6.39
CA CYS A 147 1.68 -10.66 -6.66
C CYS A 147 2.50 -10.99 -5.40
N GLY A 148 2.05 -10.53 -4.23
CA GLY A 148 2.70 -10.82 -2.97
C GLY A 148 2.38 -9.80 -1.88
N ARG A 149 2.36 -10.25 -0.63
CA ARG A 149 2.12 -9.37 0.54
C ARG A 149 3.41 -8.62 0.88
N PRO A 150 3.41 -7.27 0.86
CA PRO A 150 4.59 -6.48 1.20
C PRO A 150 4.98 -6.63 2.68
N ALA A 151 6.26 -6.84 2.93
CA ALA A 151 6.94 -6.73 4.21
C ALA A 151 8.07 -5.69 4.14
N ASP A 152 8.69 -5.34 5.26
CA ASP A 152 9.70 -4.27 5.31
C ASP A 152 11.00 -4.62 4.58
N ASP A 153 11.31 -5.91 4.46
CA ASP A 153 12.45 -6.43 3.71
C ASP A 153 12.20 -6.44 2.20
N TRP A 154 13.28 -6.36 1.43
CA TRP A 154 13.21 -6.51 -0.02
C TRP A 154 12.83 -7.94 -0.40
N GLN A 155 11.72 -8.07 -1.11
CA GLN A 155 11.21 -9.33 -1.64
C GLN A 155 11.42 -9.35 -3.16
N PRO A 156 12.03 -10.41 -3.73
CA PRO A 156 12.14 -10.53 -5.17
C PRO A 156 10.76 -10.68 -5.80
N GLN A 157 10.63 -10.19 -7.01
CA GLN A 157 9.45 -10.34 -7.84
C GLN A 157 9.91 -10.54 -9.29
N GLY A 158 9.07 -11.18 -10.10
CA GLY A 158 9.33 -11.41 -11.53
C GLY A 158 8.18 -10.96 -12.42
N ALA A 159 7.13 -10.38 -11.84
CA ALA A 159 5.95 -9.97 -12.57
C ALA A 159 6.27 -8.93 -13.64
N VAL A 160 5.67 -9.08 -14.82
CA VAL A 160 5.68 -8.06 -15.87
C VAL A 160 4.33 -7.37 -15.87
N ALA A 161 4.31 -6.04 -15.86
CA ALA A 161 3.08 -5.28 -15.75
C ALA A 161 3.10 -3.98 -16.56
N TYR A 162 1.92 -3.54 -16.99
CA TYR A 162 1.69 -2.13 -17.30
C TYR A 162 1.57 -1.39 -15.97
N VAL A 163 2.50 -0.46 -15.73
CA VAL A 163 2.57 0.33 -14.50
C VAL A 163 2.36 1.78 -14.85
N ARG A 164 1.32 2.40 -14.27
CA ARG A 164 1.01 3.81 -14.47
C ARG A 164 1.09 4.57 -13.16
N GLY A 165 1.76 5.72 -13.19
CA GLY A 165 1.82 6.62 -12.05
C GLY A 165 2.09 8.06 -12.46
N VAL A 166 2.03 8.96 -11.49
CA VAL A 166 2.33 10.38 -11.71
C VAL A 166 3.83 10.60 -11.62
N GLY A 167 4.39 11.44 -12.49
CA GLY A 167 5.81 11.77 -12.39
C GLY A 167 6.15 12.45 -11.06
N PHE A 168 7.25 12.03 -10.44
CA PHE A 168 7.75 12.60 -9.19
C PHE A 168 9.28 12.70 -9.22
N TRP A 169 9.82 13.79 -8.66
CA TRP A 169 11.26 13.99 -8.53
C TRP A 169 11.67 13.71 -7.10
N ASN A 170 12.40 12.62 -6.87
CA ASN A 170 12.98 12.31 -5.59
C ASN A 170 14.25 13.16 -5.37
N GLY A 171 14.36 13.76 -4.18
CA GLY A 171 15.54 14.54 -3.79
C GLY A 171 16.78 13.67 -3.61
N ASN A 172 16.61 12.41 -3.21
CA ASN A 172 17.69 11.48 -2.96
C ASN A 172 18.44 11.14 -4.25
N ARG A 173 19.74 10.87 -4.13
CA ARG A 173 20.65 10.61 -5.26
C ARG A 173 21.07 9.15 -5.41
N GLY A 174 20.59 8.26 -4.54
CA GLY A 174 20.98 6.86 -4.56
C GLY A 174 20.08 6.00 -3.68
N GLY A 175 19.99 4.72 -4.04
CA GLY A 175 19.12 3.73 -3.43
C GLY A 175 18.76 2.64 -4.45
N ARG A 176 18.29 1.49 -3.98
CA ARG A 176 17.87 0.40 -4.87
C ARG A 176 16.78 0.87 -5.84
N GLY A 177 16.96 0.54 -7.11
CA GLY A 177 15.96 0.80 -8.15
C GLY A 177 15.76 2.27 -8.54
N MET A 178 16.57 3.19 -8.04
CA MET A 178 16.40 4.61 -8.34
C MET A 178 16.88 4.93 -9.76
N ALA A 179 16.10 5.73 -10.48
CA ALA A 179 16.55 6.28 -11.76
C ALA A 179 17.72 7.26 -11.53
N PRO A 180 18.74 7.29 -12.41
CA PRO A 180 19.90 8.19 -12.27
C PRO A 180 19.54 9.68 -12.18
N ASN A 181 18.44 10.09 -12.82
CA ASN A 181 17.93 11.46 -12.76
C ASN A 181 16.99 11.73 -11.57
N GLY A 182 16.79 10.77 -10.67
CA GLY A 182 15.89 10.87 -9.52
C GLY A 182 14.40 10.86 -9.88
N ALA A 183 14.03 10.47 -11.10
CA ALA A 183 12.63 10.26 -11.45
C ALA A 183 12.04 9.06 -10.68
N GLU A 184 10.76 9.17 -10.35
CA GLU A 184 9.92 8.10 -9.82
C GLU A 184 8.51 8.18 -10.45
N LEU A 185 7.76 7.07 -10.39
CA LEU A 185 6.31 7.09 -10.57
C LEU A 185 5.65 7.08 -9.19
N HIS A 186 5.16 8.24 -8.75
CA HIS A 186 4.65 8.44 -7.39
C HIS A 186 3.51 9.49 -7.35
N PRO A 187 2.26 9.08 -7.01
CA PRO A 187 1.82 7.71 -6.74
C PRO A 187 1.53 6.92 -8.00
N LEU A 188 1.52 5.58 -7.88
CA LEU A 188 0.91 4.70 -8.86
C LEU A 188 -0.62 4.83 -8.85
N THR A 189 -1.20 4.85 -10.03
CA THR A 189 -2.65 4.93 -10.26
C THR A 189 -3.17 3.78 -11.10
N SER A 190 -2.29 2.94 -11.66
CA SER A 190 -2.66 1.66 -12.28
C SER A 190 -1.51 0.67 -12.15
N PHE A 191 -1.88 -0.59 -11.96
CA PHE A 191 -0.97 -1.73 -12.02
C PHE A 191 -1.74 -2.87 -12.68
N ARG A 192 -1.34 -3.25 -13.88
CA ARG A 192 -2.00 -4.31 -14.66
C ARG A 192 -0.95 -5.38 -15.00
N PRO A 193 -0.86 -6.43 -14.17
CA PRO A 193 0.07 -7.52 -14.45
C PRO A 193 -0.33 -8.24 -15.74
N VAL A 194 0.69 -8.64 -16.47
CA VAL A 194 0.64 -9.42 -17.72
C VAL A 194 1.04 -10.86 -17.44
N ALA A 195 2.04 -11.06 -16.57
CA ALA A 195 2.53 -12.37 -16.12
C ALA A 195 3.22 -12.26 -14.76
N GLY A 196 3.40 -13.39 -14.06
CA GLY A 196 4.21 -13.50 -12.84
C GLY A 196 3.54 -13.04 -11.54
N CYS A 197 2.26 -12.65 -11.63
CA CYS A 197 1.31 -12.68 -10.53
C CYS A 197 0.23 -13.73 -10.89
#